data_AF-A0A1C7FCQ1-F1
#
_entry.id   AF-A0A1C7FCQ1-F1
#
_cell.length_a   1.000
_cell.length_b   1.000
_cell.length_c   1.000
_cell.angle_alpha   90.00
_cell.angle_beta   90.00
_cell.angle_gamma   90.00
#
_symmetry.space_group_name_H-M   'P 1'
#
loop_
_entity.id
_entity.type
_entity.pdbx_description
1 polymer ?
#
loop_
_entity_poly.entity_id
_entity_poly.type
_entity_poly.pdbx_seq_one_letter_code
_entity_poly.pdbx_strand_id
1 'polypeptide(L)'
;MKTSRGFTLIESIIVMVVMALAMVTITSFLLPQVSQSADPHYQSRAKALGQSLMTQVLARNFDQNSLELGGAIRCSSSIDPGSLACTSEADFGPDEVSSGVLETPSQFNDVDDFIGCWASDPVAGSSCDNDLYQLVSSGTNSSYHNFQVKIAVVYSPNNSNVTLKKITLVIAAGTQDPIEFIAYRGNY
;
A
#
# COMPACT_ATOMS: atom_id res chain seq x y z
N MET A 1 -48.76 -11.00 -57.35
CA MET A 1 -47.34 -10.66 -57.65
C MET A 1 -46.96 -9.45 -56.82
N LYS A 2 -46.04 -9.58 -55.85
CA LYS A 2 -45.53 -8.44 -55.08
C LYS A 2 -44.40 -7.79 -55.88
N THR A 3 -44.58 -6.52 -56.24
CA THR A 3 -43.54 -5.72 -56.91
C THR A 3 -42.43 -5.41 -55.91
N SER A 4 -41.19 -5.79 -56.27
CA SER A 4 -40.00 -5.41 -55.51
C SER A 4 -39.74 -3.92 -55.73
N ARG A 5 -39.86 -3.11 -54.67
CA ARG A 5 -39.52 -1.69 -54.73
C ARG A 5 -38.02 -1.55 -54.48
N GLY A 6 -37.30 -1.02 -55.47
CA GLY A 6 -35.87 -0.73 -55.34
C GLY A 6 -35.61 0.42 -54.38
N PHE A 7 -34.38 0.47 -53.85
CA PHE A 7 -33.91 1.53 -52.97
C PHE A 7 -33.71 2.83 -53.74
N THR A 8 -34.08 3.96 -53.15
CA THR A 8 -33.80 5.28 -53.77
C THR A 8 -32.39 5.74 -53.40
N LEU A 9 -31.76 6.53 -54.27
CA LEU A 9 -30.40 7.06 -54.03
C LEU A 9 -30.35 7.96 -52.79
N ILE A 10 -31.43 8.66 -52.46
CA ILE A 10 -31.49 9.50 -51.25
C ILE A 10 -31.53 8.65 -49.97
N GLU A 11 -32.22 7.52 -50.01
CA GLU A 11 -32.34 6.61 -48.86
C GLU A 11 -30.99 5.96 -48.51
N SER A 12 -30.16 5.62 -49.52
CA SER A 12 -28.82 5.05 -49.27
C SER A 12 -27.85 6.09 -48.70
N ILE A 13 -27.96 7.34 -49.11
CA ILE A 13 -27.17 8.44 -48.54
C ILE A 13 -27.54 8.63 -47.05
N ILE A 14 -28.82 8.64 -46.72
CA ILE A 14 -29.29 8.78 -45.33
C ILE A 14 -28.73 7.63 -44.48
N VAL A 15 -28.79 6.39 -44.96
CA VAL A 15 -28.23 5.22 -44.24
C VAL A 15 -26.73 5.37 -44.00
N MET A 16 -25.95 5.77 -45.01
CA MET A 16 -24.50 5.98 -44.85
C MET A 16 -24.19 7.07 -43.81
N VAL A 17 -24.93 8.18 -43.82
CA VAL A 17 -24.74 9.28 -42.86
C VAL A 17 -25.07 8.83 -41.44
N VAL A 18 -26.19 8.13 -41.24
CA VAL A 18 -26.60 7.62 -39.92
C VAL A 18 -25.60 6.59 -39.40
N MET A 19 -25.11 5.69 -40.25
CA MET A 19 -24.13 4.69 -39.85
C MET A 19 -22.76 5.30 -39.54
N ALA A 20 -22.34 6.32 -40.29
CA ALA A 20 -21.13 7.09 -39.99
C ALA A 20 -21.24 7.81 -38.63
N LEU A 21 -22.37 8.45 -38.36
CA LEU A 21 -22.60 9.14 -37.08
C LEU A 21 -22.62 8.14 -35.92
N ALA A 22 -23.28 6.99 -36.08
CA ALA A 22 -23.27 5.92 -35.10
C ALA A 22 -21.85 5.42 -34.82
N MET A 23 -21.05 5.17 -35.87
CA MET A 23 -19.67 4.70 -35.71
C MET A 23 -18.79 5.73 -34.98
N VAL A 24 -18.89 7.02 -35.31
CA VAL A 24 -18.15 8.09 -34.61
C VAL A 24 -18.52 8.16 -33.13
N THR A 25 -19.81 8.06 -32.79
CA THR A 25 -20.24 8.05 -31.37
C THR A 25 -19.71 6.84 -30.63
N ILE A 26 -19.80 5.64 -31.22
CA ILE A 26 -19.26 4.41 -30.63
C ILE A 26 -17.75 4.55 -30.42
N THR A 27 -16.99 4.93 -31.44
CA THR A 27 -15.53 5.06 -31.35
C THR A 27 -15.11 6.11 -30.32
N SER A 28 -15.83 7.22 -30.20
CA SER A 28 -15.52 8.29 -29.24
C SER A 28 -15.82 7.93 -27.79
N PHE A 29 -16.84 7.10 -27.54
CA PHE A 29 -17.23 6.69 -26.18
C PHE A 29 -16.60 5.37 -25.71
N LEU A 30 -16.42 4.38 -26.59
CA LEU A 30 -15.88 3.07 -26.22
C LEU A 30 -14.36 3.04 -26.09
N LEU A 31 -13.63 3.70 -27.01
CA LEU A 31 -12.17 3.65 -27.00
C LEU A 31 -11.51 4.22 -25.72
N PRO A 32 -11.94 5.36 -25.15
CA PRO A 32 -11.32 5.86 -23.92
C PRO A 32 -11.53 4.93 -22.71
N GLN A 33 -12.65 4.22 -22.63
CA GLN A 33 -12.92 3.28 -21.52
C GLN A 33 -11.94 2.10 -21.50
N VAL A 34 -11.49 1.61 -22.66
CA VAL A 34 -10.58 0.45 -22.74
C VAL A 34 -9.21 0.79 -22.14
N SER A 35 -8.75 2.03 -22.29
CA SER A 35 -7.45 2.46 -21.74
C SER A 35 -7.43 2.55 -20.20
N GLN A 36 -8.54 2.90 -19.57
CA GLN A 36 -8.65 3.05 -18.10
C GLN A 36 -9.10 1.77 -17.39
N SER A 37 -9.38 0.70 -18.14
CA SER A 37 -9.96 -0.54 -17.57
C SER A 37 -9.00 -1.32 -16.67
N ALA A 38 -7.68 -1.08 -16.77
CA ALA A 38 -6.67 -1.73 -15.95
C ALA A 38 -6.46 -1.04 -14.58
N ASP A 39 -6.70 0.27 -14.51
CA ASP A 39 -6.51 1.10 -13.31
C ASP A 39 -7.27 0.60 -12.06
N PRO A 40 -8.57 0.25 -12.13
CA PRO A 40 -9.30 -0.21 -10.93
C PRO A 40 -8.73 -1.52 -10.35
N HIS A 41 -8.13 -2.36 -11.19
CA HIS A 41 -7.51 -3.59 -10.74
C HIS A 41 -6.21 -3.33 -9.95
N TYR A 42 -5.38 -2.38 -10.39
CA TYR A 42 -4.20 -1.95 -9.63
C TYR A 42 -4.58 -1.30 -8.31
N GLN A 43 -5.58 -0.40 -8.31
CA GLN A 43 -6.05 0.24 -7.08
C GLN A 43 -6.65 -0.76 -6.08
N SER A 44 -7.42 -1.73 -6.55
CA SER A 44 -7.97 -2.78 -5.68
C SER A 44 -6.86 -3.61 -5.02
N ARG A 45 -5.81 -3.96 -5.78
CA ARG A 45 -4.65 -4.69 -5.25
C ARG A 45 -3.83 -3.84 -4.28
N ALA A 46 -3.61 -2.56 -4.59
CA ALA A 46 -2.94 -1.62 -3.69
C ALA A 46 -3.69 -1.53 -2.34
N LYS A 47 -5.03 -1.45 -2.38
CA LYS A 47 -5.83 -1.45 -1.16
C LYS A 47 -5.72 -2.74 -0.36
N ALA A 48 -5.78 -3.89 -1.03
CA ALA A 48 -5.63 -5.19 -0.37
C ALA A 48 -4.25 -5.33 0.29
N LEU A 49 -3.18 -4.92 -0.42
CA LEU A 49 -1.82 -4.90 0.11
C LEU A 49 -1.72 -3.97 1.34
N GLY A 50 -2.26 -2.76 1.26
CA GLY A 50 -2.22 -1.80 2.36
C GLY A 50 -2.97 -2.25 3.59
N GLN A 51 -4.15 -2.86 3.41
CA GLN A 51 -4.89 -3.45 4.52
C GLN A 51 -4.15 -4.63 5.16
N SER A 52 -3.55 -5.49 4.34
CA SER A 52 -2.76 -6.64 4.83
C SER A 52 -1.54 -6.18 5.63
N LEU A 53 -0.74 -5.27 5.08
CA LEU A 53 0.46 -4.75 5.74
C LEU A 53 0.09 -3.95 6.99
N MET A 54 -0.94 -3.11 6.93
CA MET A 54 -1.40 -2.37 8.10
C MET A 54 -1.85 -3.31 9.22
N THR A 55 -2.55 -4.39 8.88
CA THR A 55 -2.96 -5.41 9.87
C THR A 55 -1.74 -6.09 10.47
N GLN A 56 -0.73 -6.41 9.67
CA GLN A 56 0.51 -7.02 10.14
C GLN A 56 1.28 -6.10 11.10
N VAL A 57 1.44 -4.82 10.76
CA VAL A 57 2.09 -3.81 11.61
C VAL A 57 1.32 -3.62 12.91
N LEU A 58 0.00 -3.45 12.85
CA LEU A 58 -0.83 -3.24 14.06
C LEU A 58 -0.91 -4.48 14.97
N ALA A 59 -0.59 -5.66 14.46
CA ALA A 59 -0.52 -6.89 15.24
C ALA A 59 0.79 -7.05 16.03
N ARG A 60 1.74 -6.12 15.87
CA ARG A 60 3.01 -6.12 16.61
C ARG A 60 2.95 -5.27 17.88
N ASN A 61 3.95 -5.45 18.72
CA ASN A 61 4.06 -4.71 19.96
C ASN A 61 4.19 -3.22 19.69
N PHE A 62 3.87 -2.40 20.69
CA PHE A 62 4.08 -0.97 20.57
C PHE A 62 5.57 -0.64 20.43
N ASP A 63 6.44 -1.34 21.15
CA ASP A 63 7.88 -1.11 21.27
C ASP A 63 8.53 -2.42 21.74
N GLN A 64 9.77 -2.71 21.36
CA GLN A 64 10.52 -3.89 21.79
C GLN A 64 10.68 -3.98 23.32
N ASN A 65 10.60 -2.86 24.03
CA ASN A 65 10.64 -2.81 25.49
C ASN A 65 9.29 -3.13 26.16
N SER A 66 8.23 -3.34 25.38
CA SER A 66 6.92 -3.77 25.86
C SER A 66 6.93 -5.29 26.05
N LEU A 67 6.94 -5.74 27.29
CA LEU A 67 7.19 -7.14 27.67
C LEU A 67 6.13 -8.14 27.16
N GLU A 68 4.90 -7.68 26.85
CA GLU A 68 3.82 -8.56 26.40
C GLU A 68 2.76 -7.81 25.56
N LEU A 69 2.29 -8.45 24.48
CA LEU A 69 1.20 -7.96 23.63
C LEU A 69 -0.10 -7.83 24.44
N GLY A 70 -0.47 -6.61 24.81
CA GLY A 70 -1.66 -6.34 25.64
C GLY A 70 -1.46 -6.66 27.12
N GLY A 71 -0.21 -6.76 27.57
CA GLY A 71 0.13 -6.88 28.99
C GLY A 71 0.00 -5.55 29.73
N ALA A 72 -0.08 -5.61 31.06
CA ALA A 72 -0.28 -4.42 31.88
C ALA A 72 0.96 -3.49 31.95
N ILE A 73 2.14 -3.98 31.57
CA ILE A 73 3.41 -3.26 31.69
C ILE A 73 3.74 -2.64 30.33
N ARG A 74 3.58 -1.32 30.24
CA ARG A 74 3.91 -0.53 29.06
C ARG A 74 5.37 -0.15 29.07
N CYS A 75 5.96 0.11 27.90
CA CYS A 75 7.22 0.85 27.87
C CYS A 75 6.96 2.25 28.45
N SER A 76 7.71 2.64 29.46
CA SER A 76 7.60 3.96 30.08
C SER A 76 8.83 4.23 30.93
N SER A 77 9.21 5.49 31.07
CA SER A 77 10.33 5.88 31.93
C SER A 77 9.95 5.98 33.41
N SER A 78 8.66 5.96 33.78
CA SER A 78 8.22 6.27 35.14
C SER A 78 6.80 5.84 35.54
N ILE A 79 6.02 5.21 34.64
CA ILE A 79 4.59 4.97 34.89
C ILE A 79 4.36 3.61 35.56
N ASP A 80 4.98 2.54 35.03
CA ASP A 80 4.75 1.18 35.50
C ASP A 80 6.01 0.63 36.22
N PRO A 81 5.90 0.04 37.43
CA PRO A 81 7.06 -0.49 38.15
C PRO A 81 7.72 -1.64 37.36
N GLY A 82 8.99 -1.46 36.98
CA GLY A 82 9.74 -2.42 36.17
C GLY A 82 9.60 -2.24 34.66
N SER A 83 8.97 -1.16 34.20
CA SER A 83 8.99 -0.81 32.78
C SER A 83 10.36 -0.34 32.34
N LEU A 84 10.75 -0.75 31.13
CA LEU A 84 11.86 -0.17 30.39
C LEU A 84 11.37 1.09 29.66
N ALA A 85 12.28 2.04 29.41
CA ALA A 85 11.95 3.22 28.61
C ALA A 85 11.65 2.81 27.16
N CYS A 86 10.68 3.47 26.51
CA CYS A 86 10.44 3.25 25.09
C CYS A 86 11.63 3.73 24.25
N THR A 87 11.76 3.16 23.06
CA THR A 87 12.78 3.53 22.09
C THR A 87 12.59 4.97 21.61
N SER A 88 13.68 5.70 21.39
CA SER A 88 13.58 7.08 20.94
C SER A 88 13.20 7.12 19.45
N GLU A 89 12.46 8.14 18.99
CA GLU A 89 12.12 8.26 17.55
C GLU A 89 13.36 8.28 16.64
N ALA A 90 14.53 8.68 17.17
CA ALA A 90 15.78 8.71 16.43
C ALA A 90 16.38 7.32 16.20
N ASP A 91 15.98 6.34 17.02
CA ASP A 91 16.45 4.96 16.99
C ASP A 91 15.39 4.01 16.38
N PHE A 92 14.28 4.54 15.87
CA PHE A 92 13.26 3.73 15.20
C PHE A 92 13.79 3.06 13.92
N GLY A 93 13.35 1.83 13.71
CA GLY A 93 13.70 1.01 12.57
C GLY A 93 14.05 -0.42 13.01
N PRO A 94 14.52 -1.27 12.08
CA PRO A 94 14.92 -2.63 12.43
C PRO A 94 16.01 -2.67 13.50
N ASP A 95 15.81 -3.48 14.53
CA ASP A 95 16.77 -3.69 15.62
C ASP A 95 17.98 -4.54 15.20
N GLU A 96 19.11 -4.37 15.89
CA GLU A 96 20.26 -5.27 15.73
C GLU A 96 20.07 -6.59 16.48
N VAL A 97 19.98 -7.71 15.76
CA VAL A 97 19.94 -9.07 16.35
C VAL A 97 21.33 -9.56 16.76
N SER A 98 22.38 -9.00 16.17
CA SER A 98 23.79 -9.29 16.44
C SER A 98 24.63 -8.12 15.93
N SER A 99 25.89 -8.00 16.35
CA SER A 99 26.75 -6.86 15.99
C SER A 99 26.79 -6.60 14.48
N GLY A 100 26.17 -5.48 14.05
CA GLY A 100 26.10 -5.07 12.65
C GLY A 100 25.16 -5.89 11.77
N VAL A 101 24.27 -6.71 12.35
CA VAL A 101 23.24 -7.46 11.65
C VAL A 101 21.88 -6.97 12.11
N LEU A 102 21.20 -6.24 11.22
CA LEU A 102 19.81 -5.82 11.41
C LEU A 102 18.88 -7.03 11.29
N GLU A 103 17.79 -6.98 12.01
CA GLU A 103 16.73 -7.98 11.92
C GLU A 103 16.02 -7.95 10.56
N THR A 104 15.40 -9.08 10.23
CA THR A 104 14.62 -9.25 9.00
C THR A 104 13.13 -9.19 9.29
N PRO A 105 12.25 -8.99 8.28
CA PRO A 105 10.80 -9.00 8.47
C PRO A 105 10.20 -10.17 9.25
N SER A 106 10.86 -11.32 9.24
CA SER A 106 10.44 -12.49 10.03
C SER A 106 10.70 -12.36 11.54
N GLN A 107 11.59 -11.45 11.93
CA GLN A 107 12.05 -11.21 13.29
C GLN A 107 11.43 -9.95 13.91
N PHE A 108 10.88 -9.07 13.08
CA PHE A 108 10.20 -7.84 13.51
C PHE A 108 9.21 -8.12 14.64
N ASN A 109 9.47 -7.46 15.76
CA ASN A 109 8.84 -7.70 17.05
C ASN A 109 7.93 -6.53 17.47
N ASP A 110 8.15 -5.33 16.92
CA ASP A 110 7.33 -4.14 17.18
C ASP A 110 6.87 -3.42 15.90
N VAL A 111 6.35 -2.19 16.04
CA VAL A 111 5.71 -1.44 14.95
C VAL A 111 6.73 -0.67 14.10
N ASP A 112 7.82 -0.19 14.67
CA ASP A 112 8.83 0.64 14.03
C ASP A 112 9.86 -0.14 13.23
N ASP A 113 9.99 -1.45 13.46
CA ASP A 113 10.80 -2.34 12.64
C ASP A 113 10.42 -2.29 11.14
N PHE A 114 9.16 -1.97 10.84
CA PHE A 114 8.64 -1.90 9.46
C PHE A 114 8.99 -0.59 8.73
N ILE A 115 9.58 0.39 9.43
CA ILE A 115 9.91 1.68 8.82
C ILE A 115 10.86 1.49 7.65
N GLY A 116 10.53 2.15 6.54
CA GLY A 116 11.38 2.14 5.38
C GLY A 116 10.62 2.21 4.06
N CYS A 117 11.37 1.99 3.00
CA CYS A 117 10.90 1.99 1.63
C CYS A 117 11.08 0.58 1.08
N TRP A 118 9.99 -0.04 0.66
CA TRP A 118 9.91 -1.44 0.25
C TRP A 118 9.45 -1.53 -1.21
N ALA A 119 10.20 -2.20 -2.07
CA ALA A 119 9.89 -2.36 -3.49
C ALA A 119 10.05 -3.81 -3.97
N SER A 120 9.28 -4.17 -5.00
CA SER A 120 9.20 -5.53 -5.56
C SER A 120 10.42 -5.97 -6.37
N ASP A 121 11.32 -5.04 -6.70
CA ASP A 121 12.56 -5.30 -7.41
C ASP A 121 13.53 -4.15 -7.09
N PRO A 122 14.37 -4.27 -6.05
CA PRO A 122 15.38 -3.27 -5.72
C PRO A 122 16.52 -3.33 -6.75
N VAL A 123 16.24 -3.13 -8.04
CA VAL A 123 17.28 -2.92 -9.06
C VAL A 123 17.85 -1.54 -8.87
N ALA A 124 19.15 -1.39 -9.13
CA ALA A 124 19.86 -0.12 -9.22
C ALA A 124 19.03 0.92 -10.02
N GLY A 125 18.44 1.89 -9.31
CA GLY A 125 17.56 2.92 -9.86
C GLY A 125 16.15 2.98 -9.24
N SER A 126 15.75 1.98 -8.46
CA SER A 126 14.58 2.08 -7.57
C SER A 126 14.90 2.95 -6.35
N SER A 127 13.93 3.72 -5.85
CA SER A 127 14.09 4.65 -4.73
C SER A 127 14.01 3.98 -3.35
N CYS A 128 14.02 2.65 -3.28
CA CYS A 128 13.85 1.88 -2.06
C CYS A 128 14.96 0.84 -1.93
N ASP A 129 15.48 0.68 -0.71
CA ASP A 129 16.55 -0.27 -0.41
C ASP A 129 16.03 -1.65 0.03
N ASN A 130 14.78 -1.74 0.49
CA ASN A 130 14.23 -2.98 1.04
C ASN A 130 13.37 -3.76 0.03
N ASP A 131 13.42 -5.09 0.11
CA ASP A 131 12.63 -6.00 -0.73
C ASP A 131 11.21 -6.20 -0.15
N LEU A 132 10.19 -5.71 -0.87
CA LEU A 132 8.78 -5.85 -0.50
C LEU A 132 8.34 -7.30 -0.34
N TYR A 133 8.95 -8.23 -1.08
CA TYR A 133 8.56 -9.63 -0.98
C TYR A 133 8.91 -10.20 0.38
N GLN A 134 9.96 -9.73 1.05
CA GLN A 134 10.27 -10.16 2.42
C GLN A 134 9.16 -9.81 3.42
N LEU A 135 8.39 -8.74 3.19
CA LEU A 135 7.22 -8.40 4.02
C LEU A 135 5.98 -9.24 3.70
N VAL A 136 5.71 -9.50 2.41
CA VAL A 136 4.40 -9.97 1.94
C VAL A 136 4.38 -11.47 1.61
N SER A 137 5.48 -12.02 1.10
CA SER A 137 5.58 -13.46 0.80
C SER A 137 7.03 -13.92 0.81
N SER A 138 7.36 -14.85 1.70
CA SER A 138 8.69 -15.49 1.81
C SER A 138 9.11 -16.36 0.60
N GLY A 139 8.58 -16.09 -0.61
CA GLY A 139 8.92 -16.79 -1.85
C GLY A 139 8.89 -15.85 -3.08
N THR A 140 9.57 -16.28 -4.15
CA THR A 140 9.82 -15.54 -5.40
C THR A 140 8.59 -15.28 -6.29
N ASN A 141 7.37 -15.58 -5.83
CA ASN A 141 6.13 -15.57 -6.63
C ASN A 141 5.10 -14.52 -6.17
N SER A 142 5.53 -13.42 -5.57
CA SER A 142 4.61 -12.33 -5.22
C SER A 142 4.05 -11.68 -6.50
N SER A 143 2.72 -11.53 -6.56
CA SER A 143 2.02 -10.88 -7.69
C SER A 143 2.06 -9.35 -7.64
N TYR A 144 2.77 -8.76 -6.68
CA TYR A 144 2.88 -7.31 -6.46
C TYR A 144 4.09 -6.71 -7.17
N HIS A 145 4.27 -7.01 -8.46
CA HIS A 145 5.30 -6.37 -9.28
C HIS A 145 4.97 -4.88 -9.52
N ASN A 146 5.98 -4.01 -9.46
CA ASN A 146 5.86 -2.55 -9.62
C ASN A 146 5.04 -1.88 -8.49
N PHE A 147 4.97 -2.49 -7.32
CA PHE A 147 4.45 -1.87 -6.12
C PHE A 147 5.60 -1.36 -5.27
N GLN A 148 5.40 -0.16 -4.72
CA GLN A 148 6.27 0.46 -3.76
C GLN A 148 5.45 0.79 -2.51
N VAL A 149 5.98 0.45 -1.35
CA VAL A 149 5.37 0.74 -0.06
C VAL A 149 6.35 1.57 0.77
N LYS A 150 5.90 2.72 1.23
CA LYS A 150 6.64 3.54 2.19
C LYS A 150 5.91 3.52 3.52
N ILE A 151 6.62 3.12 4.57
CA ILE A 151 6.09 3.04 5.93
C ILE A 151 6.86 4.04 6.77
N ALA A 152 6.13 4.92 7.44
CA ALA A 152 6.66 5.88 8.39
C ALA A 152 5.91 5.78 9.71
N VAL A 153 6.63 5.77 10.81
CA VAL A 153 6.09 5.73 12.16
C VAL A 153 6.64 6.92 12.94
N VAL A 154 5.75 7.62 13.65
CA VAL A 154 6.09 8.77 14.49
C VAL A 154 5.25 8.73 15.76
N TYR A 155 5.73 9.27 16.88
CA TYR A 155 4.89 9.48 18.05
C TYR A 155 3.87 10.60 17.80
N SER A 156 2.66 10.41 18.32
CA SER A 156 1.56 11.36 18.14
C SER A 156 0.60 11.31 19.33
N PRO A 157 0.64 12.27 20.27
CA PRO A 157 1.43 13.49 20.25
C PRO A 157 2.92 13.25 20.55
N ASN A 158 3.79 14.05 19.93
CA ASN A 158 5.23 14.04 20.21
C ASN A 158 5.50 14.81 21.52
N ASN A 159 5.20 14.17 22.65
CA ASN A 159 5.45 14.69 23.98
C ASN A 159 6.00 13.58 24.89
N SER A 160 6.46 13.95 26.08
CA SER A 160 7.10 13.01 27.02
C SER A 160 6.19 11.90 27.55
N ASN A 161 4.86 12.02 27.37
CA ASN A 161 3.88 10.98 27.68
C ASN A 161 3.53 10.25 26.38
N VAL A 162 4.54 9.55 25.85
CA VAL A 162 4.45 8.79 24.61
C VAL A 162 3.42 7.67 24.77
N THR A 163 2.20 7.91 24.28
CA THR A 163 1.09 6.95 24.40
C THR A 163 0.69 6.33 23.07
N LEU A 164 1.13 6.88 21.95
CA LEU A 164 0.59 6.58 20.62
C LEU A 164 1.68 6.72 19.55
N LYS A 165 1.80 5.70 18.68
CA LYS A 165 2.57 5.71 17.43
C LYS A 165 1.57 5.89 16.29
N LYS A 166 1.75 6.90 15.45
CA LYS A 166 1.04 7.09 14.18
C LYS A 166 1.80 6.38 13.08
N ILE A 167 1.15 5.41 12.44
CA ILE A 167 1.67 4.67 11.30
C ILE A 167 1.08 5.28 10.04
N THR A 168 1.94 5.70 9.11
CA THR A 168 1.56 6.20 7.80
C THR A 168 2.13 5.26 6.75
N LEU A 169 1.26 4.63 5.98
CA LEU A 169 1.60 3.66 4.95
C LEU A 169 1.13 4.20 3.59
N VAL A 170 2.07 4.43 2.68
CA VAL A 170 1.82 4.95 1.34
C VAL A 170 2.17 3.88 0.32
N ILE A 171 1.20 3.51 -0.52
CA ILE A 171 1.39 2.53 -1.59
C ILE A 171 1.33 3.23 -2.93
N ALA A 172 2.39 3.14 -3.70
CA ALA A 172 2.43 3.51 -5.11
C ALA A 172 2.40 2.26 -5.99
N ALA A 173 1.58 2.27 -7.04
CA ALA A 173 1.43 1.14 -7.97
C ALA A 173 1.67 1.63 -9.40
N GLY A 174 2.90 1.48 -9.89
CA GLY A 174 3.29 1.96 -11.23
C GLY A 174 3.02 3.46 -11.43
N THR A 175 2.17 3.80 -12.40
CA THR A 175 1.81 5.19 -12.76
C THR A 175 0.54 5.71 -12.07
N GLN A 176 -0.04 4.93 -11.16
CA GLN A 176 -1.27 5.30 -10.46
C GLN A 176 -0.99 6.26 -9.30
N ASP A 177 -2.00 7.05 -8.93
CA ASP A 177 -1.93 7.89 -7.74
C ASP A 177 -1.68 7.04 -6.47
N PRO A 178 -0.74 7.44 -5.59
CA PRO A 178 -0.48 6.72 -4.36
C PRO A 178 -1.69 6.71 -3.43
N ILE A 179 -1.90 5.59 -2.74
CA ILE A 179 -2.94 5.43 -1.73
C ILE A 179 -2.29 5.48 -0.34
N GLU A 180 -2.81 6.35 0.52
CA GLU A 180 -2.35 6.51 1.90
C GLU A 180 -3.29 5.82 2.90
N PHE A 181 -2.70 5.11 3.85
CA PHE A 181 -3.35 4.52 5.01
C PHE A 181 -2.73 5.11 6.28
N ILE A 182 -3.57 5.52 7.22
CA ILE A 182 -3.14 6.03 8.52
C ILE A 182 -3.79 5.18 9.61
N ALA A 183 -2.98 4.73 10.56
CA ALA A 183 -3.44 4.06 11.76
C ALA A 183 -2.67 4.55 12.99
N TYR A 184 -3.20 4.23 14.17
CA TYR A 184 -2.58 4.56 15.44
C TYR A 184 -2.44 3.28 16.28
N ARG A 185 -1.25 3.05 16.83
CA ARG A 185 -0.99 2.01 17.83
C ARG A 185 -0.82 2.69 19.18
N GLY A 186 -1.60 2.27 20.17
CA GLY A 186 -1.46 2.72 21.54
C GLY A 186 -0.45 1.89 22.32
N ASN A 187 0.18 2.54 23.30
CA ASN A 187 1.01 1.92 24.31
C ASN A 187 0.11 1.40 25.44
N TYR A 188 -0.32 0.14 25.34
CA TYR A 188 -1.21 -0.55 26.29
C TYR A 188 -0.99 -2.05 26.31
#